data_AF-A0A1Z8RMX7-F1
#
_entry.id   AF-A0A1Z8RMX7-F1
#
_cell.length_a   1.000
_cell.length_b   1.000
_cell.length_c   1.000
_cell.angle_alpha   90.00
_cell.angle_beta   90.00
_cell.angle_gamma   90.00
#
_symmetry.space_group_name_H-M   'P 1'
#
loop_
_entity.id
_entity.type
_entity.pdbx_description
1 polymer ?
#
loop_
_entity_poly.entity_id
_entity_poly.type
_entity_poly.pdbx_seq_one_letter_code
_entity_poly.pdbx_strand_id
1 'polypeptide(L)' 'MRTTRAIRLLKSDPGPEALALKVGQVGTYAPSGGNRQPWYFVAVMDASRCQKIADY' A
#
# COMPACT_ATOMS: atom_id res chain seq x y z
N MET A 1 6.64 -11.61 12.36
CA MET A 1 5.30 -11.19 12.85
C MET A 1 5.22 -10.90 14.35
N ARG A 2 6.10 -11.43 15.23
CA ARG A 2 5.93 -11.29 16.70
C ARG A 2 5.95 -9.86 17.26
N THR A 3 6.50 -8.89 16.54
CA THR A 3 6.63 -7.49 17.00
C THR A 3 5.89 -6.48 16.12
N THR A 4 5.17 -6.95 15.10
CA THR A 4 4.45 -6.08 14.17
C THR A 4 3.29 -5.39 14.88
N ARG A 5 3.10 -4.08 14.64
CA ARG A 5 1.99 -3.28 15.19
C ARG A 5 1.40 -2.36 14.13
N ALA A 6 0.13 -1.99 14.28
CA ALA A 6 -0.50 -0.97 13.45
C ALA A 6 0.04 0.43 13.80
N ILE A 7 0.39 1.22 12.79
CA ILE A 7 0.86 2.60 12.94
C ILE A 7 -0.24 3.55 12.42
N ARG A 8 -0.60 4.55 13.22
CA ARG A 8 -1.65 5.55 12.90
C ARG A 8 -1.14 6.99 12.84
N LEU A 9 0.11 7.22 13.25
CA LEU A 9 0.81 8.50 13.12
C LEU A 9 1.96 8.31 12.15
N LEU A 10 1.88 8.98 11.00
CA LEU A 10 2.88 8.94 9.93
C LEU A 10 3.54 10.31 9.80
N LYS A 11 4.76 10.34 9.26
CA LYS A 11 5.41 11.60 8.87
C LYS A 11 4.68 12.18 7.65
N SER A 12 4.66 13.50 7.54
CA SER A 12 4.10 14.19 6.37
C SER A 12 4.96 14.10 5.11
N ASP A 13 6.25 13.77 5.28
CA ASP A 13 7.18 13.56 4.16
C ASP A 13 6.77 12.33 3.35
N PRO A 14 6.48 12.48 2.05
CA PRO A 14 6.13 11.34 1.21
C PRO A 14 7.33 10.39 1.08
N GLY A 15 7.09 9.11 1.34
CA GLY A 15 8.10 8.09 1.13
C GLY A 15 8.47 7.91 -0.36
N PRO A 16 9.61 7.26 -0.67
CA PRO A 16 10.03 7.05 -2.05
C PRO A 16 9.03 6.23 -2.86
N GLU A 17 8.69 6.68 -4.07
CA GLU A 17 7.77 5.99 -4.98
C GLU A 17 8.23 4.56 -5.29
N ALA A 18 9.53 4.37 -5.52
CA ALA A 18 10.12 3.06 -5.77
C ALA A 18 9.82 2.03 -4.66
N LEU A 19 9.67 2.48 -3.41
CA LEU A 19 9.33 1.60 -2.29
C LEU A 19 7.86 1.16 -2.37
N ALA A 20 6.94 2.08 -2.70
CA ALA A 20 5.53 1.74 -2.87
C ALA A 20 5.34 0.70 -3.99
N LEU A 21 6.01 0.90 -5.12
CA LEU A 21 6.00 -0.06 -6.24
C LEU A 21 6.56 -1.43 -5.83
N LYS A 22 7.69 -1.46 -5.11
CA LYS A 22 8.28 -2.71 -4.62
C LYS A 22 7.35 -3.46 -3.66
N VAL A 23 6.67 -2.76 -2.75
CA VAL A 23 5.70 -3.39 -1.85
C VAL A 23 4.51 -3.96 -2.62
N GLY A 24 3.99 -3.23 -3.61
CA GLY A 24 2.94 -3.72 -4.50
C GLY A 24 3.34 -5.00 -5.23
N GLN A 25 4.55 -5.03 -5.79
CA GLN A 25 5.13 -6.21 -6.44
C GLN A 25 5.23 -7.41 -5.47
N VAL A 26 5.75 -7.21 -4.26
CA VAL A 26 5.85 -8.29 -3.27
C VAL A 26 4.45 -8.82 -2.90
N GLY A 27 3.43 -7.96 -2.90
CA GLY A 27 2.03 -8.36 -2.70
C GLY A 27 1.53 -9.36 -3.73
N THR A 28 2.03 -9.34 -4.98
CA THR A 28 1.62 -10.29 -6.02
C THR A 28 2.21 -11.68 -5.84
N TYR A 29 3.16 -11.87 -4.93
CA TYR A 29 3.76 -13.18 -4.66
C TYR A 29 2.89 -14.05 -3.75
N ALA A 30 1.83 -13.48 -3.18
CA ALA A 30 0.88 -14.25 -2.38
C ALA A 30 0.12 -15.27 -3.25
N PRO A 31 -0.09 -16.51 -2.76
CA PRO A 31 -0.88 -17.49 -3.48
C PRO A 31 -2.34 -17.03 -3.60
N SER A 32 -2.98 -17.36 -4.71
CA SER A 32 -4.42 -17.19 -4.93
C SER A 32 -5.03 -18.47 -5.50
N GLY A 33 -6.31 -18.71 -5.20
CA GLY A 33 -7.01 -19.90 -5.71
C GLY A 33 -6.99 -19.95 -7.24
N GLY A 34 -6.33 -20.97 -7.80
CA GLY A 34 -6.11 -21.11 -9.24
C GLY A 34 -5.16 -20.08 -9.85
N ASN A 35 -4.29 -19.44 -9.05
CA ASN A 35 -3.41 -18.34 -9.46
C ASN A 35 -4.13 -17.19 -10.17
N ARG A 36 -5.40 -16.95 -9.82
CA ARG A 36 -6.24 -15.91 -10.46
C ARG A 36 -5.82 -14.48 -10.12
N GLN A 37 -5.07 -14.29 -9.04
CA GLN A 37 -4.61 -12.99 -8.53
C GLN A 37 -5.71 -11.91 -8.60
N PRO A 38 -6.87 -12.11 -7.94
CA PRO A 38 -8.06 -11.28 -8.12
C PRO A 38 -7.98 -9.93 -7.38
N TRP A 39 -6.83 -9.27 -7.42
CA TRP A 39 -6.57 -8.02 -6.72
C TRP A 39 -5.90 -7.01 -7.67
N TYR A 40 -6.18 -5.74 -7.42
CA TYR A 40 -5.50 -4.61 -8.04
C TYR A 40 -4.90 -3.75 -6.94
N PHE A 41 -3.66 -3.33 -7.15
CA PHE A 41 -2.99 -2.36 -6.28
C PHE A 41 -3.03 -0.99 -6.98
N VAL A 42 -3.60 0.01 -6.30
CA VAL A 42 -3.63 1.40 -6.77
C VAL A 42 -2.79 2.23 -5.81
N ALA A 43 -1.62 2.68 -6.27
CA ALA A 43 -0.78 3.59 -5.50
C ALA A 43 -1.29 5.03 -5.67
N VAL A 44 -1.69 5.67 -4.56
CA VAL A 44 -2.10 7.07 -4.53
C VAL A 44 -0.96 7.89 -3.96
N MET A 45 -0.25 8.61 -4.82
CA MET A 45 0.93 9.41 -4.44
C MET A 45 0.62 10.90 -4.31
N ASP A 46 -0.55 11.35 -4.79
CA ASP A 46 -0.99 12.73 -4.70
C ASP A 46 -1.62 13.02 -3.34
N ALA A 47 -1.04 13.98 -2.61
CA ALA A 47 -1.46 14.32 -1.25
C ALA A 47 -2.93 14.78 -1.18
N SER A 48 -3.41 15.51 -2.18
CA SER A 48 -4.80 15.98 -2.21
C SER A 48 -5.79 14.82 -2.38
N ARG A 49 -5.44 13.81 -3.18
CA ARG A 49 -6.22 12.58 -3.34
C ARG A 49 -6.19 11.73 -2.07
N CYS A 50 -5.04 11.61 -1.41
CA CYS A 50 -4.95 10.94 -0.11
C CYS A 50 -5.85 11.60 0.93
N GLN A 51 -5.87 12.93 1.00
CA GLN A 51 -6.75 13.65 1.93
C GLN A 51 -8.22 13.39 1.61
N LYS A 52 -8.62 13.48 0.34
CA LYS A 52 -9.99 13.17 -0.07
C LYS A 52 -10.42 11.77 0.37
N ILE A 53 -9.56 10.76 0.20
CA ILE A 53 -9.84 9.38 0.66
C ILE A 53 -9.96 9.29 2.18
N ALA A 54 -9.14 10.04 2.93
CA ALA A 54 -9.21 10.07 4.38
C ALA A 54 -10.50 10.71 4.93
N ASP A 55 -11.11 11.62 4.17
CA ASP A 55 -12.33 12.33 4.54
C ASP A 55 -13.62 11.55 4.19
N TYR A 56 -13.53 10.47 3.39
CA TYR A 56 -14.65 9.56 3.08
C TYR A 56 -14.90 8.56 4.20
#